data_AF-A0A537WIC2-F1
#
_entry.id   AF-A0A537WIC2-F1
#
_cell.length_a   1.000
_cell.length_b   1.000
_cell.length_c   1.000
_cell.angle_alpha   90.00
_cell.angle_beta   90.00
_cell.angle_gamma   90.00
#
_symmetry.space_group_name_H-M   'P 1'
#
loop_
_entity.id
_entity.type
_entity.pdbx_description
1 polymer ?
#
loop_
_entity_poly.entity_id
_entity_poly.type
_entity_poly.pdbx_seq_one_letter_code
_entity_poly.pdbx_strand_id
1 'polypeptide(L)'
;MRAVDRRGTLVALVDRSAAGSLERAWVRIPDRSWLGIEPRATREAPWGWSDRLWHAAEPSSGEWRGTPLTVFEALDWTRIDRIPALGEPARLPRGGGTAVLNLIAELAAAQGARPLAYRGPYPTEQLFLALLESFRYEPVSADPLAAFMQGGLVWTPAPAERVFSADDLYVQVRERIEKVVWRGGTYYRPDWQGVARHSPRRIIDATDGVRCVLWALGQRLEDHLLLRPDGELATILTAEPPAAVSRPLPASVWSGVVAAVAARCAPPLAPFVESAAAAFSLEWGPLVRDLAQIGHDRVRISDRLRQALAGRLAAATARADRAALGLAAIAEMAALVGDELRGRAQAEMLGLPPAAQPAALEGKSGPAARSRAERARDIAAAVDALVEEGAA
;
A
#
# COMPACT_ATOMS: atom_id res chain seq x y z
N MET A 1 3.75 5.81 -30.06
CA MET A 1 5.02 5.69 -29.29
C MET A 1 5.01 4.37 -28.54
N ARG A 2 6.12 3.64 -28.54
CA ARG A 2 6.31 2.44 -27.70
C ARG A 2 7.44 2.73 -26.71
N ALA A 3 7.19 2.52 -25.43
CA ALA A 3 8.22 2.61 -24.40
C ALA A 3 8.62 1.20 -23.97
N VAL A 4 9.92 0.94 -23.97
CA VAL A 4 10.52 -0.29 -23.49
C VAL A 4 11.42 0.03 -22.31
N ASP A 5 11.54 -0.90 -21.36
CA ASP A 5 12.56 -0.81 -20.34
C ASP A 5 13.95 -1.13 -20.90
N ARG A 6 15.00 -0.97 -20.08
CA ARG A 6 16.37 -1.28 -20.46
C ARG A 6 16.62 -2.73 -20.89
N ARG A 7 15.68 -3.66 -20.63
CA ARG A 7 15.74 -5.07 -21.04
C ARG A 7 14.97 -5.34 -22.33
N GLY A 8 14.38 -4.30 -22.94
CA GLY A 8 13.56 -4.42 -24.13
C GLY A 8 12.13 -4.87 -23.85
N THR A 9 11.72 -4.96 -22.58
CA THR A 9 10.34 -5.30 -22.22
C THR A 9 9.43 -4.11 -22.49
N LEU A 10 8.36 -4.30 -23.26
CA LEU A 10 7.36 -3.26 -23.46
C LEU A 10 6.69 -2.87 -22.14
N VAL A 11 6.73 -1.58 -21.79
CA VAL A 11 6.18 -1.04 -20.53
C VAL A 11 5.07 -0.01 -20.73
N ALA A 12 5.01 0.61 -21.92
CA ALA A 12 3.88 1.45 -22.32
C ALA A 12 3.70 1.51 -23.84
N LEU A 13 2.44 1.69 -24.27
CA LEU A 13 2.04 2.06 -25.62
C LEU A 13 1.25 3.36 -25.53
N VAL A 14 1.55 4.32 -26.40
CA VAL A 14 0.90 5.62 -26.40
C VAL A 14 0.62 6.02 -27.85
N ASP A 15 -0.65 6.04 -28.21
CA ASP A 15 -1.15 6.44 -29.52
C ASP A 15 -1.68 7.87 -29.44
N ARG A 16 -1.26 8.71 -30.38
CA ARG A 16 -1.61 10.12 -30.43
C ARG A 16 -2.21 10.46 -31.79
N SER A 17 -3.16 11.39 -31.77
CA SER A 17 -3.71 11.97 -32.99
C SER A 17 -2.67 12.84 -33.69
N ALA A 18 -2.98 13.25 -34.93
CA ALA A 18 -2.15 14.22 -35.67
C ALA A 18 -2.00 15.56 -34.93
N ALA A 19 -2.99 15.95 -34.11
CA ALA A 19 -2.94 17.14 -33.26
C ALA A 19 -2.14 16.92 -31.95
N GLY A 20 -1.55 15.74 -31.75
CA GLY A 20 -0.76 15.40 -30.57
C GLY A 20 -1.57 15.02 -29.34
N SER A 21 -2.91 15.02 -29.40
CA SER A 21 -3.76 14.55 -28.29
C SER A 21 -3.60 13.05 -28.10
N LEU A 22 -3.72 12.58 -26.86
CA LEU A 22 -3.81 11.14 -26.60
C LEU A 22 -5.09 10.59 -27.23
N GLU A 23 -4.97 9.49 -27.96
CA GLU A 23 -6.11 8.68 -28.42
C GLU A 23 -6.25 7.43 -27.56
N ARG A 24 -5.11 6.88 -27.12
CA ARG A 24 -5.02 5.68 -26.29
C ARG A 24 -3.68 5.59 -25.61
N ALA A 25 -3.67 5.17 -24.35
CA ALA A 25 -2.47 4.64 -23.73
C ALA A 25 -2.71 3.26 -23.14
N TRP A 26 -1.67 2.45 -23.07
CA TRP A 26 -1.60 1.25 -22.26
C TRP A 26 -0.32 1.28 -21.43
N VAL A 27 -0.42 0.94 -20.15
CA VAL A 27 0.71 0.86 -19.23
C VAL A 27 0.74 -0.51 -18.58
N ARG A 28 1.91 -1.17 -18.60
CA ARG A 28 2.10 -2.45 -17.93
C ARG A 28 2.21 -2.26 -16.43
N ILE A 29 1.53 -3.11 -15.66
CA ILE A 29 1.52 -3.06 -14.19
C ILE A 29 2.28 -4.25 -13.59
N PRO A 30 2.59 -4.27 -12.27
CA PRO A 30 3.50 -5.26 -11.70
C PRO A 30 3.08 -6.74 -11.87
N ASP A 31 1.79 -7.03 -11.96
CA ASP A 31 1.29 -8.39 -12.24
C ASP A 31 1.43 -8.80 -13.73
N ARG A 32 2.05 -7.93 -14.55
CA ARG A 32 2.29 -8.02 -15.99
C ARG A 32 1.08 -7.83 -16.90
N SER A 33 -0.10 -7.66 -16.32
CA SER A 33 -1.28 -7.18 -17.05
C SER A 33 -1.13 -5.70 -17.40
N TRP A 34 -2.15 -5.14 -18.05
CA TRP A 34 -2.13 -3.80 -18.61
C TRP A 34 -3.30 -2.97 -18.14
N LEU A 35 -3.04 -1.70 -17.87
CA LEU A 35 -4.07 -0.68 -17.72
C LEU A 35 -4.13 0.21 -18.95
N GLY A 36 -5.32 0.31 -19.53
CA GLY A 36 -5.61 1.17 -20.68
C GLY A 36 -6.20 2.51 -20.24
N ILE A 37 -5.85 3.60 -20.91
CA ILE A 37 -6.43 4.93 -20.70
C ILE A 37 -7.18 5.33 -21.97
N GLU A 38 -8.51 5.42 -21.88
CA GLU A 38 -9.41 5.91 -22.92
C GLU A 38 -9.77 7.38 -22.62
N PRO A 39 -9.23 8.35 -23.38
CA PRO A 39 -9.47 9.77 -23.11
C PRO A 39 -10.93 10.17 -23.36
N ARG A 40 -11.49 10.98 -22.46
CA ARG A 40 -12.84 11.56 -22.55
C ARG A 40 -13.93 10.53 -22.86
N ALA A 41 -13.81 9.33 -22.30
CA ALA A 41 -14.70 8.19 -22.57
C ALA A 41 -16.15 8.41 -22.08
N THR A 42 -16.33 9.19 -21.01
CA THR A 42 -17.65 9.41 -20.38
C THR A 42 -17.71 10.76 -19.68
N ARG A 43 -18.89 11.09 -19.14
CA ARG A 43 -19.11 12.25 -18.26
C ARG A 43 -19.62 11.77 -16.90
N GLU A 44 -18.84 12.01 -15.85
CA GLU A 44 -19.19 11.65 -14.47
C GLU A 44 -19.19 12.88 -13.56
N ALA A 45 -20.10 12.94 -12.60
CA ALA A 45 -20.03 13.93 -11.54
C ALA A 45 -18.91 13.53 -10.55
N PRO A 46 -18.16 14.49 -9.96
CA PRO A 46 -18.30 15.94 -10.12
C PRO A 46 -17.45 16.55 -11.27
N TRP A 47 -16.75 15.74 -12.07
CA TRP A 47 -15.69 16.21 -12.98
C TRP A 47 -16.15 16.58 -14.39
N GLY A 48 -17.33 16.13 -14.82
CA GLY A 48 -17.73 16.18 -16.21
C GLY A 48 -16.94 15.15 -17.03
N TRP A 49 -16.33 15.57 -18.13
CA TRP A 49 -15.55 14.65 -18.98
C TRP A 49 -14.49 13.91 -18.16
N SER A 50 -14.44 12.60 -18.34
CA SER A 50 -13.58 11.71 -17.57
C SER A 50 -12.89 10.69 -18.49
N ASP A 51 -11.63 10.42 -18.19
CA ASP A 51 -10.82 9.40 -18.86
C ASP A 51 -11.09 8.06 -18.19
N ARG A 52 -11.31 7.01 -18.98
CA ARG A 52 -11.63 5.66 -18.47
C ARG A 52 -10.39 4.79 -18.38
N LEU A 53 -10.30 4.06 -17.27
CA LEU A 53 -9.31 3.02 -17.06
C LEU A 53 -9.88 1.64 -17.42
N TRP A 54 -9.15 0.92 -18.26
CA TRP A 54 -9.42 -0.45 -18.67
C TRP A 54 -8.39 -1.40 -18.08
N HIS A 55 -8.76 -2.65 -17.82
CA HIS A 55 -7.84 -3.72 -17.44
C HIS A 55 -7.87 -4.85 -18.46
N ALA A 56 -6.70 -5.27 -18.92
CA ALA A 56 -6.58 -6.33 -19.89
C ALA A 56 -5.30 -7.16 -19.67
N ALA A 57 -5.33 -8.42 -20.08
CA ALA A 57 -4.14 -9.26 -20.11
C ALA A 57 -3.10 -8.77 -21.12
N GLU A 58 -3.56 -8.20 -22.24
CA GLU A 58 -2.74 -7.66 -23.32
C GLU A 58 -3.33 -6.34 -23.84
N PRO A 59 -2.50 -5.40 -24.34
CA PRO A 59 -2.99 -4.15 -24.89
C PRO A 59 -3.60 -4.36 -26.28
N SER A 60 -4.69 -3.65 -26.58
CA SER A 60 -5.31 -3.68 -27.91
C SER A 60 -4.91 -2.47 -28.76
N SER A 61 -4.68 -2.69 -30.06
CA SER A 61 -4.43 -1.64 -31.07
C SER A 61 -5.69 -1.19 -31.83
N GLY A 62 -6.81 -1.91 -31.67
CA GLY A 62 -8.09 -1.67 -32.34
C GLY A 62 -9.17 -1.25 -31.34
N GLU A 63 -10.30 -1.93 -31.30
CA GLU A 63 -11.33 -1.68 -30.28
C GLU A 63 -10.80 -1.93 -28.86
N TRP A 64 -11.36 -1.23 -27.87
CA TRP A 64 -11.06 -1.47 -26.46
C TRP A 64 -11.50 -2.88 -26.07
N ARG A 65 -10.54 -3.69 -25.60
CA ARG A 65 -10.77 -5.04 -25.09
C ARG A 65 -10.27 -5.11 -23.65
N GLY A 66 -11.11 -5.62 -22.75
CA GLY A 66 -10.80 -5.71 -21.33
C GLY A 66 -11.99 -5.34 -20.45
N THR A 67 -11.76 -5.28 -19.15
CA THR A 67 -12.75 -4.91 -18.15
C THR A 67 -12.62 -3.41 -17.85
N PRO A 68 -13.68 -2.59 -18.02
CA PRO A 68 -13.65 -1.21 -17.57
C PRO A 68 -13.62 -1.18 -16.04
N LEU A 69 -12.65 -0.45 -15.48
CA LEU A 69 -12.40 -0.40 -14.04
C LEU A 69 -12.96 0.85 -13.39
N THR A 70 -12.53 2.04 -13.78
CA THR A 70 -12.97 3.29 -13.13
C THR A 70 -12.65 4.44 -14.05
N VAL A 71 -12.87 5.67 -13.59
CA VAL A 71 -12.54 6.88 -14.34
C VAL A 71 -11.74 7.85 -13.47
N PHE A 72 -11.02 8.75 -14.12
CA PHE A 72 -10.42 9.93 -13.50
C PHE A 72 -10.74 11.19 -14.30
N GLU A 73 -10.58 12.34 -13.66
CA GLU A 73 -10.78 13.65 -14.28
C GLU A 73 -10.03 13.75 -15.62
N ALA A 74 -10.72 14.10 -16.71
CA ALA A 74 -10.10 14.13 -18.03
C ALA A 74 -8.95 15.15 -18.09
N LEU A 75 -7.80 14.70 -18.59
CA LEU A 75 -6.65 15.56 -18.81
C LEU A 75 -6.66 16.16 -20.22
N ASP A 76 -6.08 17.35 -20.34
CA ASP A 76 -5.57 17.81 -21.63
C ASP A 76 -4.22 17.12 -21.88
N TRP A 77 -4.24 16.04 -22.64
CA TRP A 77 -3.04 15.24 -22.92
C TRP A 77 -2.03 15.93 -23.84
N THR A 78 -2.38 17.06 -24.45
CA THR A 78 -1.44 17.92 -25.16
C THR A 78 -0.67 18.85 -24.22
N ARG A 79 -1.24 19.13 -23.05
CA ARG A 79 -0.67 20.00 -22.01
C ARG A 79 -1.16 19.59 -20.63
N ILE A 80 -0.50 18.60 -20.03
CA ILE A 80 -0.80 18.12 -18.68
C ILE A 80 -0.44 19.22 -17.68
N ASP A 81 -1.43 19.69 -16.91
CA ASP A 81 -1.29 20.82 -15.99
C ASP A 81 -1.62 20.46 -14.53
N ARG A 82 -2.05 19.22 -14.27
CA ARG A 82 -2.45 18.75 -12.94
C ARG A 82 -2.37 17.24 -12.79
N ILE A 83 -2.43 16.79 -11.55
CA ILE A 83 -2.63 15.39 -11.19
C ILE A 83 -4.15 15.16 -11.09
N PRO A 84 -4.73 14.25 -11.89
CA PRO A 84 -6.17 14.07 -11.93
C PRO A 84 -6.71 13.35 -10.69
N ALA A 85 -7.96 13.65 -10.33
CA ALA A 85 -8.70 12.93 -9.30
C ALA A 85 -9.23 11.58 -9.83
N LEU A 86 -9.09 10.51 -9.06
CA LEU A 86 -9.53 9.15 -9.41
C LEU A 86 -10.82 8.77 -8.66
N GLY A 87 -11.78 8.16 -9.36
CA GLY A 87 -13.11 7.84 -8.84
C GLY A 87 -13.11 6.75 -7.78
N GLU A 88 -12.77 5.54 -8.20
CA GLU A 88 -12.81 4.35 -7.34
C GLU A 88 -11.42 3.70 -7.28
N PRO A 89 -10.46 4.27 -6.51
CA PRO A 89 -9.10 3.74 -6.43
C PRO A 89 -9.02 2.25 -6.07
N ALA A 90 -9.96 1.76 -5.27
CA ALA A 90 -10.03 0.36 -4.84
C ALA A 90 -10.34 -0.63 -5.98
N ARG A 91 -10.86 -0.17 -7.12
CA ARG A 91 -11.10 -1.02 -8.30
C ARG A 91 -9.84 -1.29 -9.11
N LEU A 92 -8.74 -0.58 -8.83
CA LEU A 92 -7.48 -0.80 -9.52
C LEU A 92 -6.75 -2.04 -8.98
N PRO A 93 -6.16 -2.87 -9.86
CA PRO A 93 -5.23 -3.90 -9.45
C PRO A 93 -4.06 -3.29 -8.67
N ARG A 94 -3.42 -4.11 -7.82
CA ARG A 94 -2.28 -3.68 -7.01
C ARG A 94 -1.16 -3.10 -7.88
N GLY A 95 -0.72 -1.88 -7.54
CA GLY A 95 0.30 -1.15 -8.28
C GLY A 95 -0.19 -0.47 -9.57
N GLY A 96 -1.46 -0.64 -9.95
CA GLY A 96 -2.05 -0.03 -11.13
C GLY A 96 -2.09 1.50 -11.06
N GLY A 97 -2.55 2.06 -9.93
CA GLY A 97 -2.59 3.52 -9.73
C GLY A 97 -1.21 4.16 -9.85
N THR A 98 -0.18 3.56 -9.24
CA THR A 98 1.21 4.05 -9.33
C THR A 98 1.79 3.92 -10.74
N ALA A 99 1.39 2.90 -11.51
CA ALA A 99 1.82 2.76 -12.91
C ALA A 99 1.20 3.86 -13.81
N VAL A 100 -0.09 4.16 -13.62
CA VAL A 100 -0.78 5.26 -14.33
C VAL A 100 -0.18 6.61 -13.94
N LEU A 101 0.06 6.87 -12.66
CA LEU A 101 0.73 8.08 -12.17
C LEU A 101 2.13 8.23 -12.76
N ASN A 102 2.89 7.13 -12.89
CA ASN A 102 4.21 7.15 -13.52
C ASN A 102 4.13 7.55 -14.99
N LEU A 103 3.15 7.01 -15.74
CA LEU A 103 2.92 7.40 -17.14
C LEU A 103 2.54 8.88 -17.25
N ILE A 104 1.65 9.37 -16.38
CA ILE A 104 1.30 10.80 -16.35
C ILE A 104 2.54 11.65 -16.07
N ALA A 105 3.38 11.25 -15.11
CA ALA A 105 4.63 11.93 -14.79
C ALA A 105 5.63 11.91 -15.97
N GLU A 106 5.79 10.77 -16.66
CA GLU A 106 6.61 10.63 -17.87
C GLU A 106 6.15 11.61 -18.96
N LEU A 107 4.85 11.64 -19.25
CA LEU A 107 4.29 12.50 -20.29
C LEU A 107 4.36 14.00 -19.90
N ALA A 108 4.09 14.34 -18.65
CA ALA A 108 4.19 15.71 -18.14
C ALA A 108 5.65 16.20 -18.15
N ALA A 109 6.60 15.36 -17.74
CA ALA A 109 8.03 15.67 -17.79
C ALA A 109 8.50 15.92 -19.23
N ALA A 110 8.07 15.10 -20.18
CA ALA A 110 8.37 15.29 -21.61
C ALA A 110 7.80 16.59 -22.19
N GLN A 111 6.71 17.11 -21.60
CA GLN A 111 6.12 18.41 -21.94
C GLN A 111 6.77 19.59 -21.19
N GLY A 112 7.73 19.33 -20.29
CA GLY A 112 8.32 20.34 -19.41
C GLY A 112 7.33 20.89 -18.36
N ALA A 113 6.24 20.19 -18.09
CA ALA A 113 5.17 20.65 -17.20
C ALA A 113 5.62 20.58 -15.74
N ARG A 114 5.73 21.73 -15.10
CA ARG A 114 5.97 21.88 -13.66
C ARG A 114 5.62 23.31 -13.21
N PRO A 115 5.06 23.49 -12.01
CA PRO A 115 4.61 22.46 -11.07
C PRO A 115 3.19 21.94 -11.42
N LEU A 116 2.87 20.71 -11.00
CA LEU A 116 1.50 20.14 -11.08
C LEU A 116 0.82 20.21 -9.70
N ALA A 117 -0.47 20.51 -9.68
CA ALA A 117 -1.26 20.48 -8.44
C ALA A 117 -2.18 19.24 -8.40
N TYR A 118 -2.43 18.71 -7.21
CA TYR A 118 -3.57 17.84 -6.95
C TYR A 118 -4.69 18.69 -6.36
N ARG A 119 -5.82 18.78 -7.06
CA ARG A 119 -7.02 19.52 -6.62
C ARG A 119 -8.24 18.61 -6.45
N GLY A 120 -8.03 17.31 -6.55
CA GLY A 120 -9.09 16.33 -6.36
C GLY A 120 -9.59 16.31 -4.92
N PRO A 121 -10.79 15.77 -4.69
CA PRO A 121 -11.27 15.57 -3.33
C PRO A 121 -10.39 14.53 -2.61
N TYR A 122 -10.43 14.55 -1.27
CA TYR A 122 -9.83 13.52 -0.42
C TYR A 122 -8.31 13.32 -0.57
N PRO A 123 -7.47 14.30 -0.16
CA PRO A 123 -6.04 14.06 0.01
C PRO A 123 -5.81 13.06 1.15
N THR A 124 -5.52 11.81 0.82
CA THR A 124 -5.28 10.73 1.78
C THR A 124 -3.80 10.40 1.92
N GLU A 125 -3.41 9.77 3.04
CA GLU A 125 -2.05 9.23 3.22
C GLU A 125 -1.68 8.24 2.10
N GLN A 126 -2.60 7.37 1.69
CA GLN A 126 -2.34 6.41 0.62
C GLN A 126 -2.06 7.11 -0.73
N LEU A 127 -2.82 8.15 -1.07
CA LEU A 127 -2.56 8.95 -2.26
C LEU A 127 -1.24 9.69 -2.15
N PHE A 128 -0.94 10.31 -1.01
CA PHE A 128 0.34 10.97 -0.76
C PHE A 128 1.51 10.02 -1.02
N LEU A 129 1.50 8.83 -0.42
CA LEU A 129 2.53 7.81 -0.61
C LEU A 129 2.62 7.33 -2.07
N ALA A 130 1.50 7.21 -2.78
CA ALA A 130 1.50 6.84 -4.20
C ALA A 130 2.11 7.95 -5.08
N LEU A 131 1.86 9.22 -4.77
CA LEU A 131 2.46 10.35 -5.48
C LEU A 131 3.97 10.42 -5.28
N LEU A 132 4.47 10.09 -4.08
CA LEU A 132 5.91 10.00 -3.84
C LEU A 132 6.62 9.05 -4.81
N GLU A 133 5.93 8.02 -5.34
CA GLU A 133 6.51 7.07 -6.29
C GLU A 133 6.85 7.66 -7.66
N SER A 134 6.19 8.74 -8.08
CA SER A 134 6.32 9.30 -9.44
C SER A 134 6.51 10.83 -9.49
N PHE A 135 6.44 11.51 -8.34
CA PHE A 135 6.56 12.95 -8.22
C PHE A 135 7.45 13.34 -7.05
N ARG A 136 8.01 14.54 -7.09
CA ARG A 136 8.64 15.21 -5.94
C ARG A 136 7.72 16.31 -5.43
N TYR A 137 7.51 16.37 -4.12
CA TYR A 137 6.69 17.43 -3.54
C TYR A 137 7.52 18.67 -3.21
N GLU A 138 6.89 19.82 -3.33
CA GLU A 138 7.43 21.12 -2.92
C GLU A 138 6.31 21.94 -2.25
N PRO A 139 6.63 22.80 -1.26
CA PRO A 139 7.94 22.98 -0.64
C PRO A 139 8.30 21.82 0.31
N VAL A 140 9.58 21.77 0.74
CA VAL A 140 10.00 20.89 1.83
C VAL A 140 9.24 21.30 3.11
N SER A 141 8.63 20.32 3.77
CA SER A 141 7.85 20.50 5.00
C SER A 141 8.36 19.52 6.06
N ALA A 142 8.30 19.93 7.33
CA ALA A 142 8.56 19.04 8.46
C ALA A 142 7.46 17.97 8.61
N ASP A 143 6.22 18.31 8.22
CA ASP A 143 5.11 17.37 8.11
C ASP A 143 4.50 17.47 6.70
N PRO A 144 5.05 16.74 5.72
CA PRO A 144 4.58 16.81 4.34
C PRO A 144 3.20 16.16 4.17
N LEU A 145 2.83 15.18 4.99
CA LEU A 145 1.49 14.58 4.91
C LEU A 145 0.43 15.58 5.34
N ALA A 146 0.60 16.28 6.47
CA ALA A 146 -0.33 17.31 6.90
C ALA A 146 -0.43 18.45 5.88
N ALA A 147 0.70 18.89 5.31
CA ALA A 147 0.71 19.90 4.25
C ALA A 147 -0.06 19.44 3.00
N PHE A 148 0.10 18.17 2.59
CA PHE A 148 -0.66 17.59 1.48
C PHE A 148 -2.16 17.57 1.77
N MET A 149 -2.55 17.13 2.97
CA MET A 149 -3.95 17.07 3.39
C MET A 149 -4.64 18.45 3.38
N GLN A 150 -3.87 19.53 3.53
CA GLN A 150 -4.35 20.92 3.46
C GLN A 150 -4.28 21.50 2.04
N GLY A 151 -3.84 20.74 1.04
CA GLY A 151 -3.66 21.22 -0.33
C GLY A 151 -2.46 22.17 -0.51
N GLY A 152 -1.52 22.18 0.43
CA GLY A 152 -0.38 23.08 0.46
C GLY A 152 0.83 22.63 -0.36
N LEU A 153 0.76 21.48 -1.03
CA LEU A 153 1.87 20.93 -1.83
C LEU A 153 1.60 21.04 -3.34
N VAL A 154 2.68 21.32 -4.07
CA VAL A 154 2.76 21.13 -5.52
C VAL A 154 3.76 20.02 -5.85
N TRP A 155 3.68 19.51 -7.07
CA TRP A 155 4.33 18.27 -7.46
C TRP A 155 5.11 18.43 -8.77
N THR A 156 6.40 18.16 -8.71
CA THR A 156 7.28 18.13 -9.87
C THR A 156 7.33 16.69 -10.40
N PRO A 157 7.01 16.43 -11.70
CA PRO A 157 7.14 15.10 -12.29
C PRO A 157 8.55 14.53 -12.11
N ALA A 158 8.63 13.32 -11.56
CA ALA A 158 9.88 12.61 -11.32
C ALA A 158 9.65 11.10 -11.48
N PRO A 159 9.30 10.64 -12.71
CA PRO A 159 8.96 9.26 -12.97
C PRO A 159 10.13 8.33 -12.64
N ALA A 160 9.81 7.11 -12.21
CA ALA A 160 10.77 6.04 -12.08
C ALA A 160 10.92 5.28 -13.40
N GLU A 161 12.12 4.78 -13.66
CA GLU A 161 12.26 3.67 -14.59
C GLU A 161 11.61 2.42 -14.00
N ARG A 162 10.87 1.70 -14.83
CA ARG A 162 10.16 0.47 -14.46
C ARG A 162 10.80 -0.69 -15.21
N VAL A 163 11.45 -1.59 -14.48
CA VAL A 163 12.14 -2.75 -15.05
C VAL A 163 11.34 -4.01 -14.74
N PHE A 164 11.00 -4.76 -15.78
CA PHE A 164 10.34 -6.05 -15.67
C PHE A 164 11.36 -7.13 -16.03
N SER A 165 11.51 -8.11 -15.14
CA SER A 165 12.39 -9.26 -15.36
C SER A 165 11.57 -10.56 -15.37
N ALA A 166 12.25 -11.68 -15.59
CA ALA A 166 11.74 -13.02 -15.30
C ALA A 166 11.38 -13.17 -13.80
N ASP A 167 10.85 -14.33 -13.41
CA ASP A 167 10.59 -14.68 -12.00
C ASP A 167 9.64 -13.75 -11.24
N ASP A 168 8.61 -13.24 -11.92
CA ASP A 168 7.64 -12.29 -11.34
C ASP A 168 8.25 -11.04 -10.67
N LEU A 169 9.42 -10.59 -11.16
CA LEU A 169 10.11 -9.43 -10.62
C LEU A 169 9.80 -8.14 -11.40
N TYR A 170 9.39 -7.12 -10.65
CA TYR A 170 9.24 -5.74 -11.09
C TYR A 170 10.03 -4.82 -10.16
N VAL A 171 10.79 -3.88 -10.72
CA VAL A 171 11.63 -2.96 -9.97
C VAL A 171 11.38 -1.53 -10.44
N GLN A 172 11.20 -0.60 -9.51
CA GLN A 172 11.27 0.84 -9.78
C GLN A 172 12.64 1.38 -9.40
N VAL A 173 13.29 2.02 -10.36
CA VAL A 173 14.62 2.62 -10.20
C VAL A 173 14.52 4.11 -10.51
N ARG A 174 15.08 4.92 -9.62
CA ARG A 174 15.40 6.34 -9.88
C ARG A 174 16.89 6.56 -9.67
N GLU A 175 17.27 7.24 -8.60
CA GLU A 175 18.67 7.36 -8.17
C GLU A 175 19.17 6.05 -7.53
N ARG A 176 18.24 5.24 -7.02
CA ARG A 176 18.43 3.92 -6.41
C ARG A 176 17.19 3.06 -6.64
N ILE A 177 17.24 1.80 -6.22
CA ILE A 177 16.08 0.91 -6.20
C ILE A 177 15.13 1.36 -5.09
N GLU A 178 13.94 1.87 -5.42
CA GLU A 178 12.99 2.41 -4.43
C GLU A 178 11.86 1.45 -4.08
N LYS A 179 11.44 0.63 -5.05
CA LYS A 179 10.35 -0.35 -4.92
C LYS A 179 10.68 -1.61 -5.68
N VAL A 180 10.33 -2.75 -5.09
CA VAL A 180 10.42 -4.07 -5.71
C VAL A 180 9.09 -4.79 -5.51
N VAL A 181 8.53 -5.38 -6.56
CA VAL A 181 7.41 -6.30 -6.47
C VAL A 181 7.89 -7.66 -6.94
N TRP A 182 7.71 -8.68 -6.10
CA TRP A 182 8.12 -10.05 -6.42
C TRP A 182 7.08 -11.05 -5.94
N ARG A 183 6.55 -11.87 -6.86
CA ARG A 183 5.47 -12.85 -6.61
C ARG A 183 4.32 -12.28 -5.78
N GLY A 184 3.87 -11.06 -6.12
CA GLY A 184 2.76 -10.36 -5.46
C GLY A 184 3.09 -9.63 -4.16
N GLY A 185 4.29 -9.82 -3.59
CA GLY A 185 4.77 -9.08 -2.41
C GLY A 185 5.52 -7.81 -2.81
N THR A 186 5.22 -6.69 -2.16
CA THR A 186 5.87 -5.41 -2.43
C THR A 186 6.83 -5.04 -1.32
N TYR A 187 8.06 -4.69 -1.69
CA TYR A 187 9.10 -4.17 -0.82
C TYR A 187 9.31 -2.69 -1.12
N TYR A 188 9.51 -1.93 -0.05
CA TYR A 188 9.76 -0.50 -0.12
C TYR A 188 11.03 -0.15 0.66
N ARG A 189 11.70 0.93 0.26
CA ARG A 189 12.67 1.54 1.18
C ARG A 189 11.97 2.08 2.43
N PRO A 190 12.65 2.05 3.59
CA PRO A 190 12.10 2.58 4.84
C PRO A 190 11.98 4.11 4.82
N ASP A 191 12.70 4.77 3.92
CA ASP A 191 12.61 6.20 3.64
C ASP A 191 12.35 6.43 2.15
N TRP A 192 11.45 7.37 1.84
CA TRP A 192 11.20 7.81 0.48
C TRP A 192 11.09 9.33 0.46
N GLN A 193 12.03 10.01 -0.20
CA GLN A 193 12.12 11.48 -0.17
C GLN A 193 12.14 12.07 1.27
N GLY A 194 12.81 11.39 2.20
CA GLY A 194 12.87 11.79 3.62
C GLY A 194 11.62 11.44 4.43
N VAL A 195 10.57 10.87 3.82
CA VAL A 195 9.38 10.39 4.53
C VAL A 195 9.63 8.95 4.99
N ALA A 196 9.57 8.74 6.31
CA ALA A 196 9.67 7.40 6.88
C ALA A 196 8.40 6.59 6.57
N ARG A 197 8.58 5.37 6.07
CA ARG A 197 7.51 4.42 5.76
C ARG A 197 7.66 3.16 6.60
N HIS A 198 6.61 2.87 7.37
CA HIS A 198 6.50 1.57 8.02
C HIS A 198 6.06 0.51 7.01
N SER A 199 6.89 -0.51 6.80
CA SER A 199 6.54 -1.69 6.00
C SER A 199 7.26 -2.93 6.53
N PRO A 200 6.58 -4.09 6.57
CA PRO A 200 7.22 -5.35 6.96
C PRO A 200 8.16 -5.89 5.88
N ARG A 201 7.98 -5.48 4.63
CA ARG A 201 8.82 -5.87 3.48
C ARG A 201 9.68 -4.68 3.09
N ARG A 202 10.98 -4.78 3.37
CA ARG A 202 11.92 -3.66 3.23
C ARG A 202 12.97 -3.92 2.17
N ILE A 203 13.42 -2.83 1.57
CA ILE A 203 14.63 -2.76 0.75
C ILE A 203 15.73 -2.17 1.62
N ILE A 204 16.86 -2.86 1.72
CA ILE A 204 18.04 -2.40 2.45
C ILE A 204 19.28 -2.51 1.57
N ASP A 205 20.22 -1.59 1.73
CA ASP A 205 21.54 -1.69 1.11
C ASP A 205 22.41 -2.67 1.92
N ALA A 206 23.20 -3.47 1.22
CA ALA A 206 24.16 -4.41 1.77
C ALA A 206 25.49 -4.28 1.02
N THR A 207 26.57 -4.82 1.58
CA THR A 207 27.91 -4.75 0.96
C THR A 207 27.98 -5.48 -0.39
N ASP A 208 27.11 -6.47 -0.59
CA ASP A 208 27.05 -7.33 -1.78
C ASP A 208 25.91 -6.96 -2.75
N GLY A 209 25.16 -5.88 -2.48
CA GLY A 209 24.07 -5.42 -3.33
C GLY A 209 22.90 -4.84 -2.54
N VAL A 210 21.69 -5.01 -3.05
CA VAL A 210 20.45 -4.52 -2.44
C VAL A 210 19.59 -5.71 -2.04
N ARG A 211 19.17 -5.78 -0.77
CA ARG A 211 18.39 -6.91 -0.25
C ARG A 211 16.92 -6.57 -0.09
N CYS A 212 16.06 -7.48 -0.49
CA CYS A 212 14.64 -7.48 -0.12
C CYS A 212 14.46 -8.38 1.09
N VAL A 213 13.99 -7.83 2.21
CA VAL A 213 13.95 -8.50 3.50
C VAL A 213 12.59 -8.40 4.16
N LEU A 214 12.32 -9.36 5.05
CA LEU A 214 11.25 -9.27 6.04
C LEU A 214 11.80 -8.60 7.30
N TRP A 215 11.07 -7.65 7.84
CA TRP A 215 11.47 -6.81 8.97
C TRP A 215 10.30 -6.61 9.92
N ALA A 216 10.55 -6.77 11.21
CA ALA A 216 9.62 -6.37 12.27
C ALA A 216 10.37 -6.24 13.60
N LEU A 217 9.78 -5.51 14.55
CA LEU A 217 10.37 -5.31 15.88
C LEU A 217 11.79 -4.73 15.80
N GLY A 218 12.03 -3.81 14.86
CA GLY A 218 13.32 -3.15 14.70
C GLY A 218 14.47 -4.05 14.23
N GLN A 219 14.19 -5.26 13.73
CA GLN A 219 15.22 -6.18 13.23
C GLN A 219 14.81 -6.88 11.94
N ARG A 220 15.83 -7.37 11.23
CA ARG A 220 15.70 -8.20 10.03
C ARG A 220 15.39 -9.64 10.43
N LEU A 221 14.32 -10.19 9.86
CA LEU A 221 13.82 -11.53 10.17
C LEU A 221 14.17 -12.57 9.11
N GLU A 222 14.16 -12.18 7.84
CA GLU A 222 14.36 -13.09 6.71
C GLU A 222 14.83 -12.32 5.48
N ASP A 223 15.62 -12.98 4.64
CA ASP A 223 15.97 -12.47 3.31
C ASP A 223 15.22 -13.17 2.22
N HIS A 224 14.79 -12.38 1.24
CA HIS A 224 14.08 -12.90 0.09
C HIS A 224 14.86 -12.80 -1.19
N LEU A 225 15.45 -11.64 -1.47
CA LEU A 225 16.17 -11.39 -2.72
C LEU A 225 17.48 -10.65 -2.46
N LEU A 226 18.48 -10.94 -3.28
CA LEU A 226 19.64 -10.09 -3.51
C LEU A 226 19.55 -9.54 -4.94
N LEU A 227 19.58 -8.22 -5.06
CA LEU A 227 19.59 -7.48 -6.31
C LEU A 227 20.94 -6.79 -6.50
N ARG A 228 21.38 -6.68 -7.76
CA ARG A 228 22.44 -5.74 -8.13
C ARG A 228 21.93 -4.30 -8.02
N PRO A 229 22.81 -3.29 -7.88
CA PRO A 229 22.41 -1.89 -7.74
C PRO A 229 21.54 -1.37 -8.91
N ASP A 230 21.66 -1.98 -10.08
CA ASP A 230 20.90 -1.64 -11.27
C ASP A 230 19.46 -2.23 -11.29
N GLY A 231 19.10 -3.04 -10.30
CA GLY A 231 17.80 -3.71 -10.19
C GLY A 231 17.75 -5.13 -10.75
N GLU A 232 18.87 -5.67 -11.23
CA GLU A 232 18.93 -7.07 -11.68
C GLU A 232 18.86 -8.05 -10.50
N LEU A 233 18.11 -9.15 -10.68
CA LEU A 233 18.11 -10.26 -9.74
C LEU A 233 19.47 -10.97 -9.75
N ALA A 234 20.18 -10.91 -8.63
CA ALA A 234 21.41 -11.69 -8.45
C ALA A 234 21.11 -13.07 -7.88
N THR A 235 20.28 -13.16 -6.83
CA THR A 235 19.99 -14.43 -6.14
C THR A 235 18.66 -14.37 -5.40
N ILE A 236 17.91 -15.47 -5.44
CA ILE A 236 16.76 -15.70 -4.55
C ILE A 236 17.29 -16.33 -3.26
N LEU A 237 17.09 -15.66 -2.13
CA LEU A 237 17.65 -16.03 -0.82
C LEU A 237 16.65 -16.78 0.07
N THR A 238 15.35 -16.74 -0.25
CA THR A 238 14.31 -17.38 0.58
C THR A 238 14.54 -18.88 0.71
N ALA A 239 14.45 -19.40 1.93
CA ALA A 239 14.30 -20.83 2.21
C ALA A 239 12.83 -21.19 2.43
N GLU A 240 12.41 -22.39 2.06
CA GLU A 240 11.07 -22.89 2.37
C GLU A 240 10.90 -22.99 3.89
N PRO A 241 9.84 -22.40 4.48
CA PRO A 241 9.64 -22.50 5.91
C PRO A 241 9.41 -23.97 6.30
N PRO A 242 9.98 -24.43 7.43
CA PRO A 242 9.68 -25.76 7.92
C PRO A 242 8.18 -25.88 8.20
N ALA A 243 7.62 -27.07 7.99
CA ALA A 243 6.24 -27.34 8.36
C ALA A 243 6.07 -27.13 9.87
N ALA A 244 5.35 -26.08 10.25
CA ALA A 244 5.00 -25.76 11.62
C ALA A 244 3.48 -25.81 11.77
N VAL A 245 3.01 -26.28 12.93
CA VAL A 245 1.58 -26.31 13.24
C VAL A 245 1.16 -24.94 13.75
N SER A 246 0.05 -24.41 13.24
CA SER A 246 -0.55 -23.18 13.74
C SER A 246 -0.90 -23.29 15.23
N ARG A 247 -0.76 -22.20 15.97
CA ARG A 247 -1.08 -22.12 17.41
C ARG A 247 -2.05 -20.98 17.67
N PRO A 248 -3.22 -21.22 18.27
CA PRO A 248 -4.15 -20.14 18.57
C PRO A 248 -3.54 -19.18 19.60
N LEU A 249 -3.79 -17.89 19.40
CA LEU A 249 -3.46 -16.84 20.36
C LEU A 249 -4.65 -16.57 21.30
N PRO A 250 -4.40 -16.11 22.54
CA PRO A 250 -5.48 -15.69 23.43
C PRO A 250 -6.34 -14.60 22.79
N ALA A 251 -7.66 -14.68 22.99
CA ALA A 251 -8.61 -13.71 22.44
C ALA A 251 -8.31 -12.27 22.86
N SER A 252 -7.75 -12.07 24.06
CA SER A 252 -7.31 -10.76 24.55
C SER A 252 -6.26 -10.12 23.65
N VAL A 253 -5.34 -10.89 23.05
CA VAL A 253 -4.34 -10.39 22.11
C VAL A 253 -5.03 -9.82 20.87
N TRP A 254 -6.00 -10.55 20.31
CA TRP A 254 -6.78 -10.06 19.16
C TRP A 254 -7.56 -8.79 19.52
N SER A 255 -8.24 -8.76 20.66
CA SER A 255 -8.96 -7.56 21.12
C SER A 255 -8.04 -6.33 21.23
N GLY A 256 -6.82 -6.49 21.75
CA GLY A 256 -5.86 -5.39 21.82
C GLY A 256 -5.32 -4.95 20.45
N VAL A 257 -5.07 -5.89 19.52
CA VAL A 257 -4.68 -5.56 18.14
C VAL A 257 -5.79 -4.75 17.46
N VAL A 258 -7.04 -5.19 17.57
CA VAL A 258 -8.21 -4.49 17.02
C VAL A 258 -8.39 -3.12 17.66
N ALA A 259 -8.25 -3.02 18.99
CA ALA A 259 -8.30 -1.75 19.71
C ALA A 259 -7.22 -0.77 19.24
N ALA A 260 -6.00 -1.26 18.95
CA ALA A 260 -4.91 -0.45 18.40
C ALA A 260 -5.19 0.03 16.97
N VAL A 261 -5.82 -0.80 16.11
CA VAL A 261 -6.27 -0.37 14.78
C VAL A 261 -7.37 0.68 14.89
N ALA A 262 -8.40 0.41 15.70
CA ALA A 262 -9.54 1.30 15.91
C ALA A 262 -9.12 2.67 16.47
N ALA A 263 -8.16 2.69 17.41
CA ALA A 263 -7.62 3.93 17.99
C ALA A 263 -6.86 4.81 16.97
N ARG A 264 -6.39 4.23 15.86
CA ARG A 264 -5.67 4.94 14.78
C ARG A 264 -6.57 5.32 13.60
N CYS A 265 -7.85 5.00 13.66
CA CYS A 265 -8.82 5.32 12.61
C CYS A 265 -9.49 6.68 12.85
N ALA A 266 -10.12 7.22 11.81
CA ALA A 266 -11.09 8.29 11.99
C ALA A 266 -12.19 7.82 12.96
N PRO A 267 -12.62 8.65 13.94
CA PRO A 267 -13.55 8.21 14.98
C PRO A 267 -14.82 7.50 14.49
N PRO A 268 -15.47 7.92 13.39
CA PRO A 268 -16.66 7.23 12.87
C PRO A 268 -16.40 5.81 12.37
N LEU A 269 -15.16 5.50 11.92
CA LEU A 269 -14.81 4.19 11.37
C LEU A 269 -14.45 3.16 12.46
N ALA A 270 -14.06 3.63 13.66
CA ALA A 270 -13.55 2.76 14.72
C ALA A 270 -14.54 1.66 15.15
N PRO A 271 -15.86 1.92 15.34
CA PRO A 271 -16.82 0.87 15.68
C PRO A 271 -17.03 -0.16 14.56
N PHE A 272 -16.89 0.26 13.30
CA PHE A 272 -16.98 -0.65 12.14
C PHE A 272 -15.72 -1.54 12.03
N VAL A 273 -14.54 -1.04 12.41
CA VAL A 273 -13.33 -1.87 12.52
C VAL A 273 -13.51 -2.96 13.58
N GLU A 274 -14.08 -2.60 14.73
CA GLU A 274 -14.38 -3.53 15.82
C GLU A 274 -15.42 -4.58 15.38
N SER A 275 -16.48 -4.15 14.68
CA SER A 275 -17.51 -5.01 14.07
C SER A 275 -16.90 -6.02 13.08
N ALA A 276 -16.16 -5.53 12.09
CA ALA A 276 -15.52 -6.35 11.07
C ALA A 276 -14.52 -7.36 11.67
N ALA A 277 -13.85 -6.99 12.76
CA ALA A 277 -12.88 -7.85 13.43
C ALA A 277 -13.51 -8.99 14.24
N ALA A 278 -14.79 -8.90 14.59
CA ALA A 278 -15.47 -9.89 15.45
C ALA A 278 -15.57 -11.29 14.82
N ALA A 279 -15.50 -11.37 13.49
CA ALA A 279 -15.53 -12.64 12.75
C ALA A 279 -14.19 -13.41 12.77
N PHE A 280 -13.14 -12.83 13.37
CA PHE A 280 -11.79 -13.38 13.30
C PHE A 280 -11.28 -13.91 14.62
N SER A 281 -10.45 -14.94 14.51
CA SER A 281 -9.51 -15.38 15.55
C SER A 281 -8.07 -15.19 15.09
N LEU A 282 -7.16 -15.05 16.05
CA LEU A 282 -5.73 -14.84 15.80
C LEU A 282 -4.95 -16.12 16.10
N GLU A 283 -4.00 -16.46 15.24
CA GLU A 283 -3.09 -17.58 15.44
C GLU A 283 -1.66 -17.24 15.01
N TRP A 284 -0.68 -17.88 15.64
CA TRP A 284 0.65 -18.04 15.08
C TRP A 284 0.66 -19.14 14.03
N GLY A 285 1.53 -19.05 13.03
CA GLY A 285 1.79 -20.17 12.14
C GLY A 285 2.85 -19.88 11.08
N PRO A 286 3.19 -20.89 10.26
CA PRO A 286 4.14 -20.71 9.17
C PRO A 286 3.53 -19.81 8.09
N LEU A 287 4.31 -18.82 7.65
CA LEU A 287 4.01 -17.99 6.50
C LEU A 287 5.23 -17.93 5.58
N VAL A 288 4.94 -17.94 4.28
CA VAL A 288 5.95 -17.84 3.23
C VAL A 288 6.09 -16.36 2.85
N ARG A 289 7.24 -15.75 3.16
CA ARG A 289 7.62 -14.41 2.71
C ARG A 289 6.68 -13.27 3.14
N ASP A 290 5.92 -13.49 4.21
CA ASP A 290 5.01 -12.49 4.79
C ASP A 290 4.96 -12.64 6.32
N LEU A 291 4.43 -11.61 6.99
CA LEU A 291 4.19 -11.61 8.43
C LEU A 291 2.73 -11.81 8.80
N ALA A 292 1.79 -11.58 7.89
CA ALA A 292 0.38 -11.83 8.14
C ALA A 292 -0.33 -12.43 6.92
N GLN A 293 -1.30 -13.28 7.19
CA GLN A 293 -2.27 -13.77 6.23
C GLN A 293 -3.66 -13.64 6.84
N ILE A 294 -4.59 -13.00 6.13
CA ILE A 294 -5.98 -12.85 6.57
C ILE A 294 -6.83 -13.76 5.70
N GLY A 295 -7.41 -14.78 6.34
CA GLY A 295 -8.34 -15.71 5.73
C GLY A 295 -9.79 -15.23 5.85
N HIS A 296 -10.72 -16.19 5.88
CA HIS A 296 -12.14 -15.89 6.05
C HIS A 296 -12.51 -15.58 7.50
N ASP A 297 -12.07 -16.43 8.44
CA ASP A 297 -12.39 -16.41 9.88
C ASP A 297 -11.14 -16.37 10.78
N ARG A 298 -9.95 -16.36 10.15
CA ARG A 298 -8.66 -16.44 10.84
C ARG A 298 -7.66 -15.43 10.32
N VAL A 299 -6.90 -14.85 11.24
CA VAL A 299 -5.70 -14.08 10.97
C VAL A 299 -4.51 -14.91 11.46
N ARG A 300 -3.61 -15.26 10.55
CA ARG A 300 -2.35 -15.92 10.88
C ARG A 300 -1.23 -14.91 10.90
N ILE A 301 -0.44 -14.92 11.96
CA ILE A 301 0.78 -14.13 12.12
C ILE A 301 1.99 -15.08 12.09
N SER A 302 3.06 -14.65 11.43
CA SER A 302 4.24 -15.48 11.19
C SER A 302 4.94 -15.91 12.48
N ASP A 303 5.28 -17.20 12.57
CA ASP A 303 6.13 -17.74 13.64
C ASP A 303 7.50 -17.04 13.73
N ARG A 304 7.99 -16.44 12.65
CA ARG A 304 9.24 -15.66 12.69
C ARG A 304 9.10 -14.42 13.58
N LEU A 305 7.94 -13.75 13.56
CA LEU A 305 7.66 -12.65 14.46
C LEU A 305 7.60 -13.13 15.91
N ARG A 306 6.96 -14.28 16.16
CA ARG A 306 6.89 -14.90 17.49
C ARG A 306 8.29 -15.22 18.03
N GLN A 307 9.14 -15.88 17.23
CA GLN A 307 10.52 -16.21 17.60
C GLN A 307 11.35 -14.95 17.88
N ALA A 308 11.19 -13.92 17.05
CA ALA A 308 11.86 -12.64 17.23
C ALA A 308 11.43 -11.95 18.53
N LEU A 309 10.14 -11.99 18.87
CA LEU A 309 9.62 -11.46 20.12
C LEU A 309 10.15 -12.26 21.32
N ALA A 310 10.04 -13.59 21.29
CA ALA A 310 10.48 -14.47 22.38
C ALA A 310 11.98 -14.30 22.67
N GLY A 311 12.82 -14.24 21.64
CA GLY A 311 14.26 -14.00 21.79
C GLY A 311 14.57 -12.66 22.46
N ARG A 312 13.83 -11.59 22.13
CA ARG A 312 14.00 -10.28 22.77
C ARG A 312 13.45 -10.25 24.20
N LEU A 313 12.34 -10.94 24.47
CA LEU A 313 11.78 -11.05 25.82
C LEU A 313 12.70 -11.85 26.75
N ALA A 314 13.36 -12.89 26.25
CA ALA A 314 14.35 -13.66 27.00
C ALA A 314 15.57 -12.82 27.41
N ALA A 315 15.97 -11.86 26.57
CA ALA A 315 17.06 -10.92 26.86
C ALA A 315 16.64 -9.74 27.76
N ALA A 316 15.33 -9.46 27.87
CA ALA A 316 14.81 -8.33 28.65
C ALA A 316 14.55 -8.71 30.11
N THR A 317 15.32 -8.13 31.02
CA THR A 317 15.25 -8.41 32.46
C THR A 317 14.26 -7.50 33.20
N ALA A 318 14.09 -6.25 32.76
CA ALA A 318 13.18 -5.31 33.39
C ALA A 318 11.74 -5.49 32.89
N ARG A 319 10.77 -5.41 33.82
CA ARG A 319 9.32 -5.49 33.48
C ARG A 319 8.90 -4.42 32.47
N ALA A 320 9.44 -3.20 32.60
CA ALA A 320 9.14 -2.10 31.69
C ALA A 320 9.58 -2.39 30.24
N ASP A 321 10.77 -2.97 30.05
CA ASP A 321 11.29 -3.32 28.73
C ASP A 321 10.46 -4.43 28.08
N ARG A 322 10.06 -5.43 28.87
CA ARG A 322 9.16 -6.50 28.41
C ARG A 322 7.80 -5.95 27.98
N ALA A 323 7.22 -5.04 28.75
CA ALA A 323 5.97 -4.36 28.39
C ALA A 323 6.11 -3.52 27.11
N ALA A 324 7.23 -2.80 26.95
CA ALA A 324 7.53 -2.05 25.73
C ALA A 324 7.65 -2.97 24.49
N LEU A 325 8.27 -4.14 24.64
CA LEU A 325 8.35 -5.15 23.59
C LEU A 325 6.96 -5.71 23.23
N GLY A 326 6.14 -6.03 24.23
CA GLY A 326 4.76 -6.46 24.01
C GLY A 326 3.94 -5.42 23.27
N LEU A 327 4.05 -4.13 23.67
CA LEU A 327 3.36 -3.03 22.98
C LEU A 327 3.86 -2.86 21.53
N ALA A 328 5.17 -2.96 21.30
CA ALA A 328 5.73 -2.91 19.96
C ALA A 328 5.19 -4.04 19.08
N ALA A 329 5.06 -5.26 19.63
CA ALA A 329 4.49 -6.39 18.89
C ALA A 329 3.00 -6.21 18.58
N ILE A 330 2.19 -5.69 19.51
CA ILE A 330 0.79 -5.33 19.24
C ILE A 330 0.70 -4.26 18.15
N ALA A 331 1.58 -3.25 18.17
CA ALA A 331 1.62 -2.22 17.15
C ALA A 331 2.02 -2.76 15.76
N GLU A 332 2.99 -3.68 15.69
CA GLU A 332 3.37 -4.37 14.45
C GLU A 332 2.20 -5.22 13.91
N MET A 333 1.55 -6.02 14.75
CA MET A 333 0.37 -6.81 14.35
C MET A 333 -0.76 -5.91 13.84
N ALA A 334 -1.04 -4.81 14.55
CA ALA A 334 -2.05 -3.83 14.13
C ALA A 334 -1.70 -3.19 12.77
N ALA A 335 -0.42 -2.91 12.50
CA ALA A 335 0.01 -2.41 11.21
C ALA A 335 -0.17 -3.45 10.08
N LEU A 336 0.05 -4.74 10.36
CA LEU A 336 -0.11 -5.82 9.40
C LEU A 336 -1.57 -6.07 8.98
N VAL A 337 -2.52 -5.92 9.92
CA VAL A 337 -3.94 -6.23 9.67
C VAL A 337 -4.80 -5.00 9.41
N GLY A 338 -4.31 -3.82 9.76
CA GLY A 338 -5.10 -2.59 9.81
C GLY A 338 -5.71 -2.18 8.47
N ASP A 339 -4.99 -2.36 7.36
CA ASP A 339 -5.51 -1.99 6.03
C ASP A 339 -6.71 -2.85 5.62
N GLU A 340 -6.65 -4.16 5.84
CA GLU A 340 -7.75 -5.08 5.55
C GLU A 340 -8.96 -4.82 6.45
N LEU A 341 -8.74 -4.62 7.76
CA LEU A 341 -9.83 -4.30 8.68
C LEU A 341 -10.50 -2.96 8.34
N ARG A 342 -9.71 -1.95 7.97
CA ARG A 342 -10.25 -0.65 7.51
C ARG A 342 -11.02 -0.80 6.21
N GLY A 343 -10.52 -1.57 5.25
CA GLY A 343 -11.22 -1.84 3.99
C GLY A 343 -12.57 -2.51 4.21
N ARG A 344 -12.64 -3.51 5.10
CA ARG A 344 -13.90 -4.17 5.49
C ARG A 344 -14.85 -3.23 6.23
N ALA A 345 -14.34 -2.45 7.17
CA ALA A 345 -15.13 -1.44 7.89
C ALA A 345 -15.72 -0.39 6.95
N GLN A 346 -14.94 0.06 5.96
CA GLN A 346 -15.42 0.98 4.92
C GLN A 346 -16.48 0.32 4.04
N ALA A 347 -16.29 -0.94 3.64
CA ALA A 347 -17.28 -1.69 2.87
C ALA A 347 -18.60 -1.89 3.65
N GLU A 348 -18.52 -2.19 4.95
CA GLU A 348 -19.69 -2.29 5.84
C GLU A 348 -20.43 -0.96 5.92
N MET A 349 -19.72 0.15 6.11
CA MET A 349 -20.31 1.49 6.15
C MET A 349 -20.93 1.90 4.80
N LEU A 350 -20.30 1.56 3.68
CA LEU A 350 -20.83 1.81 2.33
C LEU A 350 -22.04 0.91 1.99
N GLY A 351 -22.12 -0.27 2.61
CA GLY A 351 -23.26 -1.18 2.49
C GLY A 351 -24.51 -0.69 3.22
N LEU A 352 -24.41 0.34 4.08
CA LEU A 352 -25.57 0.96 4.72
C LEU A 352 -26.49 1.60 3.68
N PRO A 353 -27.81 1.68 3.95
CA PRO A 353 -28.73 2.44 3.11
C PRO A 353 -28.21 3.87 2.87
N PRO A 354 -28.31 4.44 1.66
CA PRO A 354 -27.74 5.75 1.34
C PRO A 354 -28.17 6.87 2.31
N ALA A 355 -29.40 6.82 2.82
CA ALA A 355 -29.92 7.77 3.80
C ALA A 355 -29.27 7.66 5.20
N ALA A 356 -28.69 6.51 5.54
CA ALA A 356 -28.04 6.26 6.84
C ALA A 356 -26.54 6.55 6.82
N GLN A 357 -25.90 6.60 5.64
CA GLN A 357 -24.46 6.83 5.51
C GLN A 357 -24.02 8.19 6.09
N PRO A 358 -24.73 9.32 5.90
CA PRO A 358 -24.34 10.60 6.51
C PRO A 358 -24.33 10.53 8.04
N ALA A 359 -25.36 9.92 8.65
CA ALA A 359 -25.43 9.76 10.09
C ALA A 359 -24.32 8.84 10.62
N ALA A 360 -23.92 7.81 9.87
CA ALA A 360 -22.79 6.95 10.23
C ALA A 360 -21.45 7.70 10.15
N LEU A 361 -21.25 8.53 9.12
CA LEU A 361 -20.07 9.40 8.99
C LEU A 361 -20.00 10.45 10.10
N GLU A 362 -21.13 10.89 10.63
CA GLU A 362 -21.22 11.78 11.79
C GLU A 362 -21.09 11.03 13.14
N GLY A 363 -20.99 9.70 13.11
CA GLY A 363 -20.91 8.86 14.32
C GLY A 363 -22.22 8.77 15.11
N LYS A 364 -23.37 9.11 14.48
CA LYS A 364 -24.71 9.10 15.10
C LYS A 364 -25.47 7.80 14.90
N SER A 365 -25.05 6.96 13.96
CA SER A 365 -25.63 5.65 13.69
C SER A 365 -24.56 4.61 13.36
N GLY A 366 -24.80 3.35 13.67
CA GLY A 366 -23.86 2.25 13.42
C GLY A 366 -23.58 1.42 14.67
N PRO A 367 -22.53 0.57 14.65
CA PRO A 367 -22.12 -0.21 15.80
C PRO A 367 -21.80 0.67 17.01
N ALA A 368 -22.02 0.15 18.22
CA ALA A 368 -21.83 0.89 19.45
C ALA A 368 -20.36 1.33 19.62
N ALA A 369 -20.14 2.62 19.81
CA ALA A 369 -18.80 3.17 19.98
C ALA A 369 -18.25 2.88 21.39
N ARG A 370 -17.08 2.22 21.43
CA ARG A 370 -16.31 2.06 22.66
C ARG A 370 -15.50 3.33 22.98
N SER A 371 -15.34 3.61 24.27
CA SER A 371 -14.53 4.74 24.75
C SER A 371 -13.03 4.51 24.50
N ARG A 372 -12.25 5.60 24.50
CA ARG A 372 -10.78 5.53 24.41
C ARG A 372 -10.18 4.76 25.59
N ALA A 373 -10.76 4.88 26.78
CA ALA A 373 -10.31 4.19 27.98
C ALA A 373 -10.53 2.67 27.90
N GLU A 374 -11.61 2.22 27.27
CA GLU A 374 -11.84 0.79 26.99
C GLU A 374 -10.79 0.24 26.04
N ARG A 375 -10.54 0.92 24.91
CA ARG A 375 -9.50 0.49 23.97
C ARG A 375 -8.12 0.42 24.61
N ALA A 376 -7.78 1.41 25.44
CA ALA A 376 -6.49 1.43 26.15
C ALA A 376 -6.34 0.23 27.10
N ARG A 377 -7.43 -0.17 27.79
CA ARG A 377 -7.43 -1.37 28.65
C ARG A 377 -7.23 -2.65 27.86
N ASP A 378 -7.88 -2.79 26.70
CA ASP A 378 -7.73 -3.96 25.84
C ASP A 378 -6.29 -4.08 25.30
N ILE A 379 -5.67 -2.95 24.92
CA ILE A 379 -4.27 -2.92 24.49
C ILE A 379 -3.36 -3.36 25.64
N ALA A 380 -3.56 -2.84 26.86
CA ALA A 380 -2.75 -3.22 28.02
C ALA A 380 -2.89 -4.73 28.35
N ALA A 381 -4.12 -5.25 28.35
CA ALA A 381 -4.37 -6.68 28.59
C ALA A 381 -3.74 -7.57 27.52
N ALA A 382 -3.75 -7.12 26.26
CA ALA A 382 -3.08 -7.82 25.16
C ALA A 382 -1.55 -7.83 25.32
N VAL A 383 -0.96 -6.74 25.80
CA VAL A 383 0.47 -6.66 26.09
C VAL A 383 0.85 -7.67 27.17
N ASP A 384 0.11 -7.70 28.28
CA ASP A 384 0.38 -8.65 29.37
C ASP A 384 0.26 -10.11 28.87
N ALA A 385 -0.83 -10.44 28.16
CA ALA A 385 -1.04 -11.78 27.60
C ALA A 385 0.05 -12.19 26.60
N LEU A 386 0.52 -11.27 25.76
CA LEU A 386 1.55 -11.55 24.76
C LEU A 386 2.94 -11.70 25.39
N VAL A 387 3.24 -10.96 26.47
CA VAL A 387 4.49 -11.11 27.23
C VAL A 387 4.52 -12.43 27.99
N GLU A 388 3.38 -12.90 28.50
CA GLU A 388 3.25 -14.22 29.13
C GLU A 388 3.42 -15.34 28.09
N GLU A 389 2.79 -15.24 26.93
CA GLU A 389 2.96 -16.19 25.82
C GLU A 389 4.42 -16.22 25.34
N GLY A 390 5.00 -15.08 24.97
CA GLY A 390 6.37 -15.04 24.44
C GLY A 390 7.46 -15.42 25.42
N ALA A 391 7.13 -15.61 26.71
CA ALA A 391 8.04 -16.11 27.73
C ALA A 391 7.96 -17.64 27.93
N ALA A 392 6.91 -18.28 27.43
CA ALA A 392 6.71 -19.72 27.44
C ALA A 392 7.40 -20.39 26.23
#